data_AF-A0A954QJ77-F1
#
_entry.id   AF-A0A954QJ77-F1
#
_cell.length_a   1.000
_cell.length_b   1.000
_cell.length_c   1.000
_cell.angle_alpha   90.00
_cell.angle_beta   90.00
_cell.angle_gamma   90.00
#
_symmetry.space_group_name_H-M   'P 1'
#
loop_
_entity.id
_entity.type
_entity.pdbx_description
1 polymer ?
#
loop_
_entity_poly.entity_id
_entity_poly.type
_entity_poly.pdbx_seq_one_letter_code
_entity_poly.pdbx_strand_id
1 'polypeptide(L)'
;MNQLRIFVVMVTLLVAQFRLTNGNADELNVVIRHNVAGAATPAFDLRFMAAPSTDDLAAQAKLTLLTGERDPNGGELSRLQDGAVPESDDQPSRNFFFRAGGSAGRILVDLNQLSEVAQINTYSWHSGSRGPQVYTLYAASGADGFNPQDTSQPDLVAAGWTRLADVDTRPASGTAGGQYGVSMFARRGALGKFRYLLFDIQPTDKDDPFGHTFFSEIDVIGGPVAPSSAADLVYSFETDEGGYEVTIDTTATPDLTEWANTQLAPVVREWYPKIVNMLPGEGFEAPRAFNIKFNETNDGVAYCSGTEINCSSGWFRRNLQGEGKGSVVHEMVHVVQQYRGRRRSRRDADPRAMRTPIWLQEGIPDFIRWFLYEPQSRGAEINPRNLENARYDANYRISANFINWVVRHHDFDLIQKINHELRSGNYTGDLWKTTTGKTVEELGAEWRTEMENAVKAGPAELRAANEPARLP
;
A
#
# COMPACT_ATOMS: atom_id res chain seq x y z
N MET A 1 36.24 -3.10 19.98
CA MET A 1 35.91 -3.68 18.66
C MET A 1 34.73 -4.63 18.84
N ASN A 2 33.50 -4.15 18.72
CA ASN A 2 32.33 -5.00 18.54
C ASN A 2 31.58 -4.45 17.32
N GLN A 3 31.77 -5.15 16.20
CA GLN A 3 31.14 -4.83 14.92
C GLN A 3 29.65 -5.19 15.00
N LEU A 4 28.80 -4.17 14.97
CA LEU A 4 27.36 -4.30 14.83
C LEU A 4 27.09 -4.77 13.39
N ARG A 5 26.77 -6.06 13.21
CA ARG A 5 26.37 -6.60 11.91
C ARG A 5 24.94 -6.14 11.61
N ILE A 6 24.82 -5.17 10.71
CA ILE A 6 23.56 -4.78 10.08
C ILE A 6 23.12 -5.95 9.18
N PHE A 7 22.04 -6.64 9.54
CA PHE A 7 21.38 -7.59 8.65
C PHE A 7 20.55 -6.80 7.65
N VAL A 8 20.97 -6.81 6.39
CA VAL A 8 20.16 -6.36 5.26
C VAL A 8 19.10 -7.44 5.01
N VAL A 9 17.84 -7.14 5.34
CA VAL A 9 16.70 -7.97 4.95
C VAL A 9 16.48 -7.78 3.45
N MET A 10 16.84 -8.81 2.67
CA MET A 10 16.66 -8.82 1.22
C MET A 10 15.19 -9.13 0.91
N VAL A 11 14.44 -8.12 0.44
CA VAL A 11 13.07 -8.30 -0.07
C VAL A 11 13.18 -8.70 -1.54
N THR A 12 12.90 -9.96 -1.86
CA THR A 12 12.81 -10.41 -3.26
C THR A 12 11.36 -10.35 -3.71
N LEU A 13 11.02 -9.33 -4.51
CA LEU A 13 9.78 -9.28 -5.27
C LEU A 13 9.97 -10.13 -6.54
N LEU A 14 9.55 -11.40 -6.52
CA LEU A 14 9.57 -12.24 -7.72
C LEU A 14 8.25 -12.03 -8.49
N VAL A 15 8.30 -11.36 -9.63
CA VAL A 15 7.20 -11.34 -10.61
C VAL A 15 7.47 -12.46 -11.60
N ALA A 16 6.83 -13.62 -11.43
CA ALA A 16 6.88 -14.70 -12.41
C ALA A 16 5.85 -14.44 -13.52
N GLN A 17 6.29 -14.50 -14.79
CA GLN A 17 5.38 -14.45 -15.94
C GLN A 17 4.70 -15.81 -16.12
N PHE A 18 3.39 -15.87 -15.93
CA PHE A 18 2.60 -17.07 -16.23
C PHE A 18 2.02 -16.99 -17.65
N ARG A 19 2.10 -18.10 -18.39
CA ARG A 19 1.36 -18.28 -19.65
C ARG A 19 -0.07 -18.69 -19.32
N LEU A 20 -1.02 -17.79 -19.58
CA LEU A 20 -2.46 -18.07 -19.47
C LEU A 20 -2.97 -18.72 -20.75
N THR A 21 -3.73 -19.81 -20.63
CA THR A 21 -4.60 -20.34 -21.69
C THR A 21 -6.05 -20.05 -21.32
N ASN A 22 -6.63 -19.12 -22.09
CA ASN A 22 -8.06 -18.82 -22.30
C ASN A 22 -9.02 -18.91 -21.11
N GLY A 23 -9.30 -17.73 -20.54
CA GLY A 23 -10.52 -17.40 -19.81
C GLY A 23 -10.49 -15.91 -19.48
N ASN A 24 -11.53 -15.14 -19.86
CA ASN A 24 -11.66 -13.71 -19.60
C ASN A 24 -11.82 -13.40 -18.09
N ALA A 25 -10.71 -13.47 -17.35
CA ALA A 25 -10.54 -12.78 -16.08
C ALA A 25 -9.44 -11.74 -16.28
N ASP A 26 -9.73 -10.48 -15.97
CA ASP A 26 -8.72 -9.42 -15.91
C ASP A 26 -7.57 -9.89 -15.00
N GLU A 27 -6.40 -10.08 -15.60
CA GLU A 27 -5.09 -10.48 -15.02
C GLU A 27 -5.11 -10.82 -13.51
N LEU A 28 -5.28 -12.11 -13.19
CA LEU A 28 -5.06 -12.65 -11.84
C LEU A 28 -3.64 -12.31 -11.39
N ASN A 29 -3.50 -11.63 -10.25
CA ASN A 29 -2.20 -11.39 -9.62
C ASN A 29 -1.96 -12.43 -8.54
N VAL A 30 -0.73 -12.96 -8.53
CA VAL A 30 -0.23 -13.82 -7.46
C VAL A 30 0.97 -13.13 -6.83
N VAL A 31 0.85 -12.82 -5.54
CA VAL A 31 1.90 -12.18 -4.75
C VAL A 31 2.40 -13.18 -3.73
N ILE A 32 3.70 -13.47 -3.75
CA ILE A 32 4.35 -14.32 -2.78
C ILE A 32 5.15 -13.45 -1.81
N ARG A 33 5.05 -13.76 -0.51
CA ARG A 33 5.85 -13.18 0.56
C ARG A 33 6.56 -14.29 1.31
N HIS A 34 7.80 -14.01 1.71
CA HIS A 34 8.66 -14.98 2.36
C HIS A 34 9.55 -14.27 3.39
N ASN A 35 9.41 -14.64 4.65
CA ASN A 35 10.44 -14.38 5.66
C ASN A 35 11.32 -15.62 5.72
N VAL A 36 12.60 -15.51 5.33
CA VAL A 36 13.57 -16.61 5.44
C VAL A 36 13.67 -17.11 6.88
N ALA A 37 14.07 -18.37 7.08
CA ALA A 37 14.09 -19.01 8.40
C ALA A 37 14.75 -18.18 9.53
N GLY A 38 15.86 -17.49 9.24
CA GLY A 38 16.54 -16.64 10.23
C GLY A 38 15.86 -15.29 10.54
N ALA A 39 14.83 -14.91 9.78
CA ALA A 39 14.06 -13.66 9.95
C ALA A 39 12.59 -13.93 10.34
N ALA A 40 12.14 -15.18 10.33
CA ALA A 40 10.80 -15.57 10.74
C ALA A 40 10.62 -15.41 12.26
N THR A 41 9.49 -14.83 12.68
CA THR A 41 9.18 -14.60 14.10
C THR A 41 7.73 -14.95 14.41
N PRO A 42 7.38 -15.22 15.68
CA PRO A 42 5.99 -15.52 16.07
C PRO A 42 4.97 -14.44 15.70
N ALA A 43 5.41 -13.21 15.45
CA ALA A 43 4.54 -12.12 14.99
C ALA A 43 3.97 -12.35 13.58
N PHE A 44 4.58 -13.25 12.78
CA PHE A 44 4.15 -13.61 11.43
C PHE A 44 3.90 -12.39 10.51
N ASP A 45 4.72 -11.35 10.66
CA ASP A 45 4.60 -10.14 9.84
C ASP A 45 5.17 -10.39 8.44
N LEU A 46 4.28 -10.71 7.50
CA LEU A 46 4.57 -10.73 6.07
C LEU A 46 4.23 -9.35 5.49
N ARG A 47 5.26 -8.49 5.37
CA ARG A 47 5.09 -7.10 4.92
C ARG A 47 4.20 -6.99 3.67
N PHE A 48 3.23 -6.09 3.76
CA PHE A 48 2.24 -5.81 2.70
C PHE A 48 1.31 -6.99 2.37
N MET A 49 1.11 -7.90 3.31
CA MET A 49 0.09 -8.94 3.27
C MET A 49 -0.72 -8.86 4.56
N ALA A 50 -2.04 -9.04 4.46
CA ALA A 50 -2.89 -9.10 5.64
C ALA A 50 -2.47 -10.28 6.53
N ALA A 51 -2.57 -10.12 7.84
CA ALA A 51 -2.48 -11.25 8.76
C ALA A 51 -3.73 -12.14 8.60
N PRO A 52 -3.60 -13.45 8.86
CA PRO A 52 -4.73 -14.35 9.07
C PRO A 52 -5.86 -13.73 9.91
N SER A 53 -7.09 -13.98 9.50
CA SER A 53 -8.28 -13.37 10.09
C SER A 53 -9.36 -14.42 10.29
N THR A 54 -10.25 -14.19 11.26
CA THR A 54 -11.52 -14.95 11.36
C THR A 54 -12.68 -14.22 10.66
N ASP A 55 -12.42 -13.05 10.09
CA ASP A 55 -13.39 -12.21 9.39
C ASP A 55 -13.23 -12.35 7.87
N ASP A 56 -13.45 -13.57 7.39
CA ASP A 56 -13.37 -13.95 5.98
C ASP A 56 -14.35 -15.09 5.66
N LEU A 57 -14.51 -15.44 4.38
CA LEU A 57 -15.46 -16.45 3.93
C LEU A 57 -15.04 -17.89 4.28
N ALA A 58 -13.74 -18.15 4.47
CA ALA A 58 -13.21 -19.47 4.84
C ALA A 58 -13.46 -19.80 6.31
N ALA A 59 -13.48 -18.81 7.22
CA ALA A 59 -13.76 -19.01 8.65
C ALA A 59 -15.05 -19.83 8.91
N GLN A 60 -16.06 -19.68 8.06
CA GLN A 60 -17.33 -20.42 8.15
C GLN A 60 -17.47 -21.54 7.11
N ALA A 61 -16.48 -21.71 6.22
CA ALA A 61 -16.51 -22.69 5.18
C ALA A 61 -16.44 -24.12 5.74
N LYS A 62 -16.98 -25.06 4.98
CA LYS A 62 -16.79 -26.48 5.25
C LYS A 62 -15.58 -26.98 4.48
N LEU A 63 -14.52 -27.32 5.21
CA LEU A 63 -13.34 -27.97 4.66
C LEU A 63 -13.51 -29.50 4.65
N THR A 64 -13.15 -30.13 3.54
CA THR A 64 -13.20 -31.60 3.38
C THR A 64 -11.92 -32.10 2.73
N LEU A 65 -11.30 -33.13 3.32
CA LEU A 65 -10.18 -33.85 2.69
C LEU A 65 -10.76 -34.84 1.67
N LEU A 66 -10.63 -34.54 0.38
CA LEU A 66 -11.14 -35.41 -0.69
C LEU A 66 -10.17 -36.55 -1.01
N THR A 67 -8.87 -36.26 -1.00
CA THR A 67 -7.80 -37.24 -1.24
C THR A 67 -6.60 -36.97 -0.36
N GLY A 68 -5.74 -37.97 -0.21
CA GLY A 68 -4.60 -37.94 0.71
C GLY A 68 -5.00 -38.25 2.16
N GLU A 69 -4.00 -38.37 3.02
CA GLU A 69 -4.20 -38.66 4.45
C GLU A 69 -3.56 -37.56 5.29
N ARG A 70 -4.27 -37.07 6.30
CA ARG A 70 -3.71 -36.16 7.31
C ARG A 70 -2.65 -36.89 8.12
N ASP A 71 -1.52 -36.25 8.40
CA ASP A 71 -0.57 -36.79 9.36
C ASP A 71 -1.15 -36.68 10.79
N PRO A 72 -1.15 -37.74 11.61
CA PRO A 72 -1.71 -37.69 12.97
C PRO A 72 -1.13 -36.60 13.87
N ASN A 73 0.12 -36.19 13.64
CA ASN A 73 0.78 -35.14 14.43
C ASN A 73 0.35 -33.72 14.01
N GLY A 74 -0.22 -33.59 12.80
CA GLY A 74 -0.74 -32.33 12.30
C GLY A 74 -2.02 -31.90 12.99
N GLY A 75 -2.35 -30.62 12.84
CA GLY A 75 -3.65 -30.09 13.17
C GLY A 75 -4.75 -30.60 12.24
N GLU A 76 -5.98 -30.61 12.72
CA GLU A 76 -7.17 -30.87 11.90
C GLU A 76 -7.37 -29.79 10.82
N LEU A 77 -8.20 -30.06 9.81
CA LEU A 77 -8.53 -29.08 8.76
C LEU A 77 -9.06 -27.75 9.30
N SER A 78 -9.68 -27.74 10.48
CA SER A 78 -10.15 -26.52 11.14
C SER A 78 -9.03 -25.54 11.48
N ARG A 79 -7.76 -25.97 11.46
CA ARG A 79 -6.59 -25.07 11.60
C ARG A 79 -6.36 -24.19 10.40
N LEU A 80 -7.02 -24.45 9.28
CA LEU A 80 -6.87 -23.66 8.06
C LEU A 80 -7.88 -22.51 7.96
N GLN A 81 -8.68 -22.27 9.01
CA GLN A 81 -9.77 -21.29 9.01
C GLN A 81 -10.04 -20.69 10.40
N ASP A 82 -9.05 -20.72 11.30
CA ASP A 82 -9.21 -20.27 12.69
C ASP A 82 -8.53 -18.92 13.00
N GLY A 83 -8.03 -18.24 11.97
CA GLY A 83 -7.38 -16.94 12.03
C GLY A 83 -6.05 -16.93 12.79
N ALA A 84 -5.51 -18.10 13.15
CA ALA A 84 -4.31 -18.20 13.97
C ALA A 84 -3.12 -18.79 13.21
N VAL A 85 -1.94 -18.28 13.53
CA VAL A 85 -0.66 -18.75 12.97
C VAL A 85 0.14 -19.53 14.01
N PRO A 86 1.07 -20.40 13.60
CA PRO A 86 2.02 -21.00 14.52
C PRO A 86 2.92 -19.94 15.18
N GLU A 87 3.34 -20.20 16.41
CA GLU A 87 4.28 -19.39 17.19
C GLU A 87 5.73 -19.85 17.03
N SER A 88 5.96 -21.00 16.39
CA SER A 88 7.30 -21.53 16.11
C SER A 88 7.36 -22.23 14.75
N ASP A 89 8.58 -22.36 14.22
CA ASP A 89 8.89 -22.91 12.90
C ASP A 89 8.80 -24.45 12.82
N ASP A 90 8.41 -25.12 13.89
CA ASP A 90 8.02 -26.53 13.93
C ASP A 90 6.92 -26.72 14.98
N GLN A 91 5.70 -26.30 14.63
CA GLN A 91 4.52 -26.48 15.49
C GLN A 91 3.44 -27.33 14.81
N PRO A 92 3.59 -28.67 14.78
CA PRO A 92 2.69 -29.57 14.05
C PRO A 92 1.21 -29.38 14.39
N SER A 93 0.85 -29.19 15.67
CA SER A 93 -0.54 -29.05 16.12
C SER A 93 -1.25 -27.80 15.59
N ARG A 94 -0.49 -26.79 15.13
CA ARG A 94 -0.98 -25.54 14.54
C ARG A 94 -1.00 -25.55 13.01
N ASN A 95 -0.58 -26.64 12.38
CA ASN A 95 -0.48 -26.72 10.94
C ASN A 95 -1.15 -27.99 10.43
N PHE A 96 -1.91 -27.88 9.34
CA PHE A 96 -2.33 -29.05 8.58
C PHE A 96 -1.19 -29.50 7.67
N PHE A 97 -0.92 -30.80 7.62
CA PHE A 97 -0.02 -31.40 6.64
C PHE A 97 -0.37 -32.86 6.37
N PHE A 98 0.02 -33.34 5.19
CA PHE A 98 -0.20 -34.72 4.75
C PHE A 98 0.76 -35.69 5.42
N ARG A 99 0.31 -36.94 5.56
CA ARG A 99 1.02 -38.06 6.17
C ARG A 99 2.35 -38.32 5.47
N ALA A 100 3.40 -38.49 6.26
CA ALA A 100 4.72 -38.79 5.71
C ALA A 100 4.73 -40.07 4.86
N GLY A 101 5.39 -40.00 3.70
CA GLY A 101 5.48 -41.08 2.71
C GLY A 101 4.19 -41.35 1.92
N GLY A 102 3.12 -40.60 2.19
CA GLY A 102 1.88 -40.62 1.41
C GLY A 102 1.95 -39.72 0.17
N SER A 103 0.94 -39.81 -0.68
CA SER A 103 0.72 -38.75 -1.66
C SER A 103 0.14 -37.52 -0.95
N ALA A 104 0.49 -36.32 -1.43
CA ALA A 104 -0.33 -35.15 -1.16
C ALA A 104 -1.76 -35.36 -1.69
N GLY A 105 -2.64 -34.38 -1.51
CA GLY A 105 -4.03 -34.57 -1.84
C GLY A 105 -4.82 -33.29 -2.02
N ARG A 106 -6.14 -33.43 -2.00
CA ARG A 106 -7.09 -32.38 -2.34
C ARG A 106 -7.89 -31.95 -1.13
N ILE A 107 -7.87 -30.64 -0.87
CA ILE A 107 -8.73 -30.02 0.13
C ILE A 107 -9.82 -29.24 -0.61
N LEU A 108 -11.07 -29.62 -0.36
CA LEU A 108 -12.25 -28.90 -0.81
C LEU A 108 -12.63 -27.87 0.25
N VAL A 109 -12.86 -26.63 -0.17
CA VAL A 109 -13.45 -25.56 0.62
C VAL A 109 -14.83 -25.26 0.02
N ASP A 110 -15.91 -25.63 0.72
CA ASP A 110 -17.28 -25.19 0.40
C ASP A 110 -17.61 -23.93 1.21
N LEU A 111 -17.72 -22.79 0.53
CA LEU A 111 -18.07 -21.49 1.12
C LEU A 111 -19.55 -21.43 1.57
N ASN A 112 -20.27 -22.55 1.53
CA ASN A 112 -21.68 -22.76 1.83
C ASN A 112 -22.66 -22.10 0.85
N GLN A 113 -22.26 -21.00 0.22
CA GLN A 113 -23.05 -20.24 -0.73
C GLN A 113 -22.19 -19.70 -1.87
N LEU A 114 -22.83 -19.41 -3.00
CA LEU A 114 -22.19 -18.72 -4.12
C LEU A 114 -21.79 -17.32 -3.67
N SER A 115 -20.48 -17.08 -3.57
CA SER A 115 -19.90 -15.85 -3.03
C SER A 115 -19.04 -15.18 -4.09
N GLU A 116 -19.06 -13.85 -4.13
CA GLU A 116 -18.06 -13.11 -4.88
C GLU A 116 -16.74 -13.18 -4.10
N VAL A 117 -15.64 -13.55 -4.75
CA VAL A 117 -14.33 -13.72 -4.12
C VAL A 117 -13.36 -12.69 -4.68
N ALA A 118 -12.85 -11.77 -3.87
CA ALA A 118 -11.86 -10.77 -4.27
C ALA A 118 -10.45 -11.31 -4.24
N GLN A 119 -10.14 -12.05 -3.17
CA GLN A 119 -8.78 -12.43 -2.84
C GLN A 119 -8.76 -13.73 -2.05
N ILE A 120 -7.72 -14.53 -2.25
CA ILE A 120 -7.47 -15.77 -1.52
C ILE A 120 -6.05 -15.72 -0.99
N ASN A 121 -5.88 -15.89 0.32
CA ASN A 121 -4.58 -15.93 0.97
C ASN A 121 -4.30 -17.31 1.55
N THR A 122 -3.05 -17.76 1.49
CA THR A 122 -2.60 -19.00 2.14
C THR A 122 -1.30 -18.77 2.89
N TYR A 123 -1.18 -19.36 4.07
CA TYR A 123 -0.06 -19.14 4.98
C TYR A 123 0.58 -20.48 5.37
N SER A 124 1.91 -20.49 5.51
CA SER A 124 2.65 -21.66 5.98
C SER A 124 3.93 -21.26 6.70
N TRP A 125 4.39 -22.10 7.63
CA TRP A 125 5.67 -21.90 8.30
C TRP A 125 6.33 -23.23 8.67
N HIS A 126 7.55 -23.43 8.18
CA HIS A 126 8.46 -24.42 8.73
C HIS A 126 9.91 -24.00 8.53
N SER A 127 10.83 -24.48 9.37
CA SER A 127 12.28 -24.23 9.25
C SER A 127 12.96 -24.73 7.96
N GLY A 128 12.28 -25.52 7.12
CA GLY A 128 12.90 -26.32 6.05
C GLY A 128 12.01 -26.51 4.82
N SER A 129 12.19 -27.61 4.08
CA SER A 129 11.47 -27.97 2.84
C SER A 129 9.94 -28.05 3.01
N ARG A 130 9.45 -28.10 4.23
CA ARG A 130 8.02 -28.14 4.62
C ARG A 130 7.40 -26.74 4.74
N GLY A 131 8.18 -25.69 4.58
CA GLY A 131 7.71 -24.29 4.61
C GLY A 131 7.02 -23.88 3.31
N PRO A 132 7.65 -24.07 2.13
CA PRO A 132 7.03 -23.74 0.85
C PRO A 132 5.68 -24.41 0.63
N GLN A 133 4.84 -23.76 -0.15
CA GLN A 133 3.55 -24.19 -0.66
C GLN A 133 3.66 -24.58 -2.14
N VAL A 134 3.12 -25.74 -2.51
CA VAL A 134 3.01 -26.20 -3.90
C VAL A 134 1.60 -26.74 -4.15
N TYR A 135 0.79 -26.03 -4.93
CA TYR A 135 -0.58 -26.45 -5.25
C TYR A 135 -1.12 -25.80 -6.53
N THR A 136 -2.13 -26.43 -7.12
CA THR A 136 -2.99 -25.80 -8.13
C THR A 136 -4.32 -25.45 -7.49
N LEU A 137 -4.74 -24.19 -7.60
CA LEU A 137 -6.03 -23.73 -7.11
C LEU A 137 -7.06 -23.79 -8.22
N TYR A 138 -8.19 -24.41 -7.92
CA TYR A 138 -9.38 -24.42 -8.77
C TYR A 138 -10.57 -23.81 -8.04
N ALA A 139 -11.56 -23.34 -8.82
CA ALA A 139 -12.80 -22.82 -8.31
C ALA A 139 -14.01 -23.22 -9.16
N ALA A 140 -15.19 -23.28 -8.55
CA ALA A 140 -16.45 -23.56 -9.24
C ALA A 140 -17.62 -22.84 -8.58
N SER A 141 -18.59 -22.40 -9.40
CA SER A 141 -19.84 -21.81 -8.91
C SER A 141 -20.82 -22.85 -8.35
N GLY A 142 -20.68 -24.12 -8.75
CA GLY A 142 -21.61 -25.18 -8.35
C GLY A 142 -22.87 -25.26 -9.20
N ALA A 143 -22.75 -25.13 -10.52
CA ALA A 143 -23.87 -25.27 -11.45
C ALA A 143 -24.59 -26.63 -11.33
N ASP A 144 -25.82 -26.72 -11.85
CA ASP A 144 -26.64 -27.93 -11.77
C ASP A 144 -25.88 -29.17 -12.28
N GLY A 145 -25.86 -30.23 -11.46
CA GLY A 145 -25.16 -31.48 -11.76
C GLY A 145 -23.66 -31.50 -11.42
N PHE A 146 -23.07 -30.39 -10.96
CA PHE A 146 -21.69 -30.37 -10.47
C PHE A 146 -21.57 -31.08 -9.13
N ASN A 147 -20.71 -32.09 -9.05
CA ASN A 147 -20.38 -32.77 -7.80
C ASN A 147 -18.96 -32.38 -7.34
N PRO A 148 -18.81 -31.49 -6.34
CA PRO A 148 -17.50 -31.05 -5.87
C PRO A 148 -16.70 -32.16 -5.16
N GLN A 149 -17.34 -33.27 -4.80
CA GLN A 149 -16.71 -34.41 -4.13
C GLN A 149 -16.35 -35.54 -5.09
N ASP A 150 -16.63 -35.41 -6.39
CA ASP A 150 -16.26 -36.44 -7.36
C ASP A 150 -14.74 -36.47 -7.57
N THR A 151 -14.09 -37.53 -7.07
CA THR A 151 -12.66 -37.79 -7.25
C THR A 151 -12.36 -38.79 -8.36
N SER A 152 -13.39 -39.29 -9.07
CA SER A 152 -13.23 -40.32 -10.12
C SER A 152 -12.68 -39.76 -11.42
N GLN A 153 -12.89 -38.46 -11.68
CA GLN A 153 -12.37 -37.77 -12.85
C GLN A 153 -11.02 -37.12 -12.54
N PRO A 154 -9.89 -37.59 -13.11
CA PRO A 154 -8.59 -36.98 -12.89
C PRO A 154 -8.44 -35.61 -13.55
N ASP A 155 -9.12 -35.35 -14.69
CA ASP A 155 -9.12 -34.04 -15.34
C ASP A 155 -10.17 -33.12 -14.67
N LEU A 156 -9.70 -32.28 -13.76
CA LEU A 156 -10.55 -31.37 -12.99
C LEU A 156 -11.26 -30.34 -13.89
N VAL A 157 -10.65 -29.91 -15.00
CA VAL A 157 -11.31 -28.98 -15.92
C VAL A 157 -12.46 -29.68 -16.64
N ALA A 158 -12.25 -30.92 -17.09
CA ALA A 158 -13.32 -31.74 -17.64
C ALA A 158 -14.43 -32.06 -16.62
N ALA A 159 -14.09 -32.12 -15.33
CA ALA A 159 -15.04 -32.26 -14.22
C ALA A 159 -15.80 -30.96 -13.88
N GLY A 160 -15.57 -29.86 -14.59
CA GLY A 160 -16.27 -28.59 -14.42
C GLY A 160 -15.58 -27.59 -13.49
N TRP A 161 -14.34 -27.85 -13.07
CA TRP A 161 -13.54 -26.89 -12.31
C TRP A 161 -12.88 -25.85 -13.22
N THR A 162 -12.84 -24.60 -12.76
CA THR A 162 -12.03 -23.55 -13.37
C THR A 162 -10.70 -23.45 -12.67
N ARG A 163 -9.58 -23.60 -13.39
CA ARG A 163 -8.24 -23.40 -12.84
C ARG A 163 -7.96 -21.92 -12.64
N LEU A 164 -7.57 -21.52 -11.44
CA LEU A 164 -7.22 -20.14 -11.09
C LEU A 164 -5.71 -19.91 -11.19
N ALA A 165 -4.90 -20.64 -10.42
CA ALA A 165 -3.45 -20.45 -10.34
C ALA A 165 -2.69 -21.75 -10.10
N ASP A 166 -1.43 -21.79 -10.55
CA ASP A 166 -0.42 -22.69 -10.00
C ASP A 166 0.47 -21.91 -9.05
N VAL A 167 0.68 -22.46 -7.87
CA VAL A 167 1.50 -21.88 -6.83
C VAL A 167 2.67 -22.81 -6.56
N ASP A 168 3.88 -22.28 -6.67
CA ASP A 168 5.12 -22.92 -6.25
C ASP A 168 6.00 -21.85 -5.61
N THR A 169 6.11 -21.91 -4.29
CA THR A 169 6.87 -20.91 -3.51
C THR A 169 8.27 -21.39 -3.15
N ARG A 170 8.71 -22.53 -3.69
CA ARG A 170 10.05 -23.04 -3.43
C ARG A 170 11.09 -22.05 -3.97
N PRO A 171 12.16 -21.75 -3.21
CA PRO A 171 13.16 -20.81 -3.68
C PRO A 171 13.89 -21.41 -4.89
N ALA A 172 14.13 -20.58 -5.91
CA ALA A 172 14.90 -20.99 -7.09
C ALA A 172 16.37 -21.33 -6.76
N SER A 173 16.89 -20.81 -5.64
CA SER A 173 18.22 -21.11 -5.11
C SER A 173 18.27 -20.89 -3.60
N GLY A 174 19.14 -21.61 -2.88
CA GLY A 174 19.25 -21.53 -1.42
C GLY A 174 18.43 -22.58 -0.67
N THR A 175 18.45 -22.53 0.66
CA THR A 175 17.67 -23.45 1.51
C THR A 175 16.23 -22.98 1.63
N ALA A 176 15.28 -23.88 1.40
CA ALA A 176 13.87 -23.66 1.70
C ALA A 176 13.63 -23.53 3.21
N GLY A 177 12.54 -22.87 3.59
CA GLY A 177 12.13 -22.69 4.98
C GLY A 177 11.91 -21.23 5.37
N GLY A 178 11.22 -21.02 6.48
CA GLY A 178 10.68 -19.73 6.91
C GLY A 178 9.16 -19.64 6.75
N GLN A 179 8.63 -18.42 6.84
CA GLN A 179 7.20 -18.14 6.72
C GLN A 179 6.86 -17.75 5.29
N TYR A 180 5.85 -18.37 4.72
CA TYR A 180 5.36 -18.07 3.38
C TYR A 180 3.92 -17.59 3.45
N GLY A 181 3.62 -16.58 2.64
CA GLY A 181 2.26 -16.15 2.35
C GLY A 181 2.08 -16.02 0.85
N VAL A 182 0.95 -16.49 0.34
CA VAL A 182 0.56 -16.32 -1.06
C VAL A 182 -0.77 -15.58 -1.08
N SER A 183 -0.84 -14.47 -1.81
CA SER A 183 -2.06 -13.70 -2.02
C SER A 183 -2.43 -13.72 -3.51
N MET A 184 -3.63 -14.19 -3.81
CA MET A 184 -4.17 -14.27 -5.17
C MET A 184 -5.37 -13.33 -5.28
N PHE A 185 -5.33 -12.34 -6.15
CA PHE A 185 -6.39 -11.33 -6.27
C PHE A 185 -6.54 -10.79 -7.70
N ALA A 186 -7.71 -10.27 -8.03
CA ALA A 186 -7.95 -9.64 -9.33
C ALA A 186 -7.36 -8.22 -9.36
N ARG A 187 -6.76 -7.82 -10.48
CA ARG A 187 -6.23 -6.45 -10.64
C ARG A 187 -7.33 -5.38 -10.52
N ARG A 188 -8.58 -5.75 -10.81
CA ARG A 188 -9.79 -4.94 -10.70
C ARG A 188 -10.96 -5.85 -10.34
N GLY A 189 -11.78 -5.45 -9.37
CA GLY A 189 -12.98 -6.19 -8.99
C GLY A 189 -12.66 -7.51 -8.28
N ALA A 190 -13.39 -8.57 -8.64
CA ALA A 190 -13.29 -9.88 -7.99
C ALA A 190 -12.67 -10.94 -8.91
N LEU A 191 -12.08 -11.99 -8.32
CA LEU A 191 -11.63 -13.20 -9.02
C LEU A 191 -12.79 -13.90 -9.74
N GLY A 192 -13.98 -13.80 -9.17
CA GLY A 192 -15.20 -14.37 -9.72
C GLY A 192 -16.23 -14.69 -8.63
N LYS A 193 -17.32 -15.34 -9.04
CA LYS A 193 -18.35 -15.85 -8.13
C LYS A 193 -18.20 -17.36 -8.00
N PHE A 194 -17.81 -17.80 -6.81
CA PHE A 194 -17.49 -19.19 -6.52
C PHE A 194 -18.21 -19.64 -5.26
N ARG A 195 -18.59 -20.91 -5.24
CA ARG A 195 -19.01 -21.59 -4.01
C ARG A 195 -17.93 -22.54 -3.52
N TYR A 196 -17.25 -23.19 -4.45
CA TYR A 196 -16.25 -24.20 -4.14
C TYR A 196 -14.87 -23.72 -4.56
N LEU A 197 -13.89 -23.90 -3.68
CA LEU A 197 -12.48 -23.83 -4.00
C LEU A 197 -11.85 -25.21 -3.78
N LEU A 198 -10.89 -25.58 -4.61
CA LEU A 198 -10.19 -26.85 -4.51
C LEU A 198 -8.70 -26.63 -4.60
N PHE A 199 -8.00 -26.97 -3.52
CA PHE A 199 -6.54 -26.96 -3.46
C PHE A 199 -6.03 -28.36 -3.83
N ASP A 200 -5.47 -28.49 -5.04
CA ASP A 200 -4.80 -29.72 -5.49
C ASP A 200 -3.32 -29.63 -5.12
N ILE A 201 -2.99 -30.14 -3.93
CA ILE A 201 -1.69 -29.94 -3.27
C ILE A 201 -0.70 -31.00 -3.74
N GLN A 202 0.56 -30.59 -3.92
CA GLN A 202 1.66 -31.46 -4.30
C GLN A 202 2.73 -31.50 -3.19
N PRO A 203 3.54 -32.57 -3.10
CA PRO A 203 4.71 -32.56 -2.23
C PRO A 203 5.68 -31.44 -2.60
N THR A 204 6.27 -30.79 -1.60
CA THR A 204 7.32 -29.78 -1.78
C THR A 204 8.63 -30.43 -2.23
N ASP A 205 8.86 -31.67 -1.76
CA ASP A 205 9.95 -32.56 -2.16
C ASP A 205 9.37 -33.98 -2.30
N LYS A 206 9.58 -34.60 -3.47
CA LYS A 206 9.04 -35.94 -3.77
C LYS A 206 9.97 -37.06 -3.31
N ASP A 207 11.24 -36.73 -3.04
CA ASP A 207 12.26 -37.69 -2.62
C ASP A 207 12.39 -37.73 -1.09
N ASP A 208 11.78 -36.76 -0.38
CA ASP A 208 11.67 -36.72 1.09
C ASP A 208 10.27 -37.16 1.54
N PRO A 209 10.12 -38.26 2.32
CA PRO A 209 8.85 -38.67 2.89
C PRO A 209 8.15 -37.59 3.72
N PHE A 210 8.87 -36.60 4.25
CA PHE A 210 8.30 -35.49 5.03
C PHE A 210 8.01 -34.25 4.19
N GLY A 211 8.28 -34.28 2.87
CA GLY A 211 8.17 -33.17 1.92
C GLY A 211 6.75 -32.68 1.65
N HIS A 212 6.02 -32.33 2.70
CA HIS A 212 4.68 -31.76 2.68
C HIS A 212 4.65 -30.44 3.44
N THR A 213 3.93 -29.48 2.87
CA THR A 213 3.77 -28.14 3.43
C THR A 213 3.08 -28.14 4.79
N PHE A 214 3.56 -27.32 5.72
CA PHE A 214 2.91 -26.95 6.98
C PHE A 214 1.93 -25.80 6.73
N PHE A 215 0.73 -26.11 6.25
CA PHE A 215 -0.29 -25.09 6.01
C PHE A 215 -0.84 -24.60 7.34
N SER A 216 -0.75 -23.29 7.54
CA SER A 216 -1.12 -22.60 8.77
C SER A 216 -2.51 -21.99 8.73
N GLU A 217 -2.94 -21.45 7.58
CA GLU A 217 -4.25 -20.79 7.41
C GLU A 217 -4.58 -20.63 5.91
N ILE A 218 -5.89 -20.57 5.59
CA ILE A 218 -6.44 -20.12 4.32
C ILE A 218 -7.49 -19.03 4.59
N ASP A 219 -7.30 -17.83 4.05
CA ASP A 219 -8.33 -16.78 4.07
C ASP A 219 -8.97 -16.65 2.68
N VAL A 220 -10.29 -16.48 2.63
CA VAL A 220 -11.04 -16.16 1.41
C VAL A 220 -11.78 -14.85 1.60
N ILE A 221 -11.27 -13.79 1.00
CA ILE A 221 -11.83 -12.44 1.11
C ILE A 221 -12.90 -12.27 0.03
N GLY A 222 -14.09 -11.82 0.43
CA GLY A 222 -15.18 -11.54 -0.49
C GLY A 222 -14.87 -10.41 -1.47
N GLY A 223 -15.46 -10.46 -2.67
CA GLY A 223 -15.62 -9.31 -3.57
C GLY A 223 -16.19 -8.11 -2.83
N PRO A 224 -16.02 -6.86 -3.30
CA PRO A 224 -16.46 -5.65 -2.61
C PRO A 224 -17.85 -5.86 -2.00
N VAL A 225 -17.85 -6.11 -0.69
CA VAL A 225 -19.04 -6.29 0.11
C VAL A 225 -19.60 -4.88 0.23
N ALA A 226 -20.86 -4.66 -0.15
CA ALA A 226 -21.53 -3.44 0.24
C ALA A 226 -21.30 -3.28 1.76
N PRO A 227 -20.65 -2.21 2.23
CA PRO A 227 -20.00 -2.20 3.54
C PRO A 227 -20.97 -2.60 4.62
N SER A 228 -20.54 -3.59 5.40
CA SER A 228 -21.25 -4.06 6.57
C SER A 228 -21.17 -2.97 7.63
N SER A 229 -22.31 -2.35 7.92
CA SER A 229 -22.49 -1.30 8.93
C SER A 229 -21.90 0.08 8.60
N ALA A 230 -22.59 1.13 9.06
CA ALA A 230 -22.15 2.52 8.93
C ALA A 230 -20.84 2.83 9.70
N ALA A 231 -20.38 1.93 10.58
CA ALA A 231 -19.13 2.08 11.31
C ALA A 231 -17.89 1.82 10.44
N ASP A 232 -17.99 0.95 9.43
CA ASP A 232 -16.85 0.62 8.56
C ASP A 232 -16.65 1.65 7.43
N LEU A 233 -17.70 2.42 7.13
CA LEU A 233 -17.69 3.55 6.19
C LEU A 233 -17.06 4.83 6.76
N VAL A 234 -16.91 4.89 8.08
CA VAL A 234 -16.34 6.03 8.80
C VAL A 234 -15.24 5.51 9.70
N TYR A 235 -14.03 5.44 9.16
CA TYR A 235 -12.89 4.89 9.86
C TYR A 235 -12.13 5.97 10.63
N SER A 236 -12.17 5.90 11.97
CA SER A 236 -11.40 6.81 12.82
C SER A 236 -10.21 6.10 13.46
N PHE A 237 -9.06 6.75 13.47
CA PHE A 237 -7.82 6.23 14.06
C PHE A 237 -6.93 7.36 14.57
N GLU A 238 -5.97 6.99 15.42
CA GLU A 238 -4.87 7.88 15.81
C GLU A 238 -3.63 7.62 14.94
N THR A 239 -2.87 8.68 14.69
CA THR A 239 -1.54 8.62 14.06
C THR A 239 -0.51 7.94 14.98
N ASP A 240 0.54 7.36 14.38
CA ASP A 240 1.54 6.57 15.10
C ASP A 240 2.32 7.39 16.14
N GLU A 241 2.48 8.68 15.87
CA GLU A 241 3.15 9.64 16.74
C GLU A 241 2.31 10.88 16.95
N GLY A 242 2.43 11.48 18.13
CA GLY A 242 1.76 12.73 18.45
C GLY A 242 0.28 12.59 18.79
N GLY A 243 -0.41 11.48 18.49
CA GLY A 243 -1.81 11.24 18.91
C GLY A 243 -2.83 12.14 18.21
N TYR A 244 -2.61 12.44 16.94
CA TYR A 244 -3.58 13.17 16.10
C TYR A 244 -4.70 12.22 15.67
N GLU A 245 -5.95 12.67 15.80
CA GLU A 245 -7.14 11.93 15.40
C GLU A 245 -7.46 12.18 13.92
N VAL A 246 -7.74 11.12 13.18
CA VAL A 246 -8.08 11.20 11.77
C VAL A 246 -9.32 10.37 11.51
N THR A 247 -10.29 10.95 10.81
CA THR A 247 -11.46 10.23 10.32
C THR A 247 -11.48 10.19 8.80
N ILE A 248 -11.56 8.99 8.23
CA ILE A 248 -11.80 8.76 6.80
C ILE A 248 -13.28 8.41 6.62
N ASP A 249 -14.01 9.23 5.86
CA ASP A 249 -15.42 9.03 5.55
C ASP A 249 -15.59 8.64 4.07
N THR A 250 -15.95 7.39 3.84
CA THR A 250 -16.30 6.81 2.53
C THR A 250 -17.79 6.54 2.40
N THR A 251 -18.65 7.13 3.24
CA THR A 251 -20.09 6.87 3.26
C THR A 251 -20.75 7.11 1.89
N ALA A 252 -20.30 8.14 1.15
CA ALA A 252 -20.81 8.44 -0.19
C ALA A 252 -20.14 7.58 -1.29
N THR A 253 -19.05 6.89 -0.96
CA THR A 253 -18.23 6.11 -1.90
C THR A 253 -17.83 4.75 -1.29
N PRO A 254 -18.80 3.88 -0.95
CA PRO A 254 -18.54 2.59 -0.32
C PRO A 254 -17.45 1.74 -0.99
N ASP A 255 -17.36 1.80 -2.32
CA ASP A 255 -16.39 1.07 -3.13
C ASP A 255 -14.93 1.46 -2.89
N LEU A 256 -14.68 2.64 -2.31
CA LEU A 256 -13.33 3.12 -1.97
C LEU A 256 -12.90 2.78 -0.54
N THR A 257 -13.79 2.22 0.29
CA THR A 257 -13.58 1.97 1.73
C THR A 257 -12.35 1.11 2.00
N GLU A 258 -12.26 -0.04 1.32
CA GLU A 258 -11.15 -0.96 1.51
C GLU A 258 -9.80 -0.31 1.18
N TRP A 259 -9.70 0.37 0.02
CA TRP A 259 -8.48 1.08 -0.35
C TRP A 259 -8.15 2.21 0.63
N ALA A 260 -9.15 2.99 1.05
CA ALA A 260 -8.94 4.10 1.97
C ALA A 260 -8.45 3.60 3.34
N ASN A 261 -9.00 2.51 3.84
CA ASN A 261 -8.63 1.95 5.15
C ASN A 261 -7.31 1.18 5.11
N THR A 262 -7.03 0.43 4.04
CA THR A 262 -5.86 -0.48 3.99
C THR A 262 -4.64 0.11 3.30
N GLN A 263 -4.82 1.07 2.37
CA GLN A 263 -3.73 1.66 1.58
C GLN A 263 -3.47 3.11 1.95
N LEU A 264 -4.51 3.91 2.18
CA LEU A 264 -4.36 5.33 2.50
C LEU A 264 -4.14 5.57 3.99
N ALA A 265 -4.91 4.95 4.88
CA ALA A 265 -4.79 5.18 6.32
C ALA A 265 -3.37 4.97 6.87
N PRO A 266 -2.61 3.92 6.47
CA PRO A 266 -1.22 3.77 6.91
C PRO A 266 -0.31 4.95 6.50
N VAL A 267 -0.51 5.50 5.29
CA VAL A 267 0.22 6.69 4.84
C VAL A 267 -0.12 7.90 5.71
N VAL A 268 -1.40 8.08 6.02
CA VAL A 268 -1.86 9.20 6.86
C VAL A 268 -1.29 9.10 8.27
N ARG A 269 -1.29 7.90 8.86
CA ARG A 269 -0.69 7.63 10.18
C ARG A 269 0.77 8.02 10.24
N GLU A 270 1.53 7.61 9.23
CA GLU A 270 2.96 7.84 9.17
C GLU A 270 3.31 9.29 8.85
N TRP A 271 2.62 9.90 7.89
CA TRP A 271 3.05 11.16 7.29
C TRP A 271 2.49 12.40 7.96
N TYR A 272 1.30 12.35 8.58
CA TYR A 272 0.77 13.55 9.23
C TYR A 272 1.70 14.08 10.34
N PRO A 273 2.21 13.27 11.28
CA PRO A 273 3.15 13.75 12.30
C PRO A 273 4.46 14.28 11.70
N LYS A 274 4.98 13.62 10.65
CA LYS A 274 6.17 14.09 9.93
C LYS A 274 5.96 15.47 9.32
N ILE A 275 4.79 15.71 8.70
CA ILE A 275 4.44 17.00 8.12
C ILE A 275 4.36 18.08 9.21
N VAL A 276 3.77 17.77 10.36
CA VAL A 276 3.74 18.70 11.50
C VAL A 276 5.14 19.08 11.94
N ASN A 277 6.04 18.10 12.11
CA ASN A 277 7.42 18.32 12.50
C ASN A 277 8.23 19.10 11.44
N MET A 278 7.89 18.93 10.16
CA MET A 278 8.52 19.64 9.06
C MET A 278 8.06 21.10 8.93
N LEU A 279 6.90 21.48 9.49
CA LEU A 279 6.31 22.80 9.32
C LEU A 279 5.96 23.48 10.66
N PRO A 280 6.94 23.59 11.59
CA PRO A 280 6.72 24.17 12.90
C PRO A 280 6.41 25.68 12.81
N GLY A 281 6.10 26.27 13.96
CA GLY A 281 5.98 27.71 14.10
C GLY A 281 5.90 28.10 15.57
N GLU A 282 6.49 29.24 15.94
CA GLU A 282 6.38 29.74 17.31
C GLU A 282 4.91 29.94 17.68
N GLY A 283 4.50 29.36 18.82
CA GLY A 283 3.11 29.41 19.31
C GLY A 283 2.08 28.70 18.42
N PHE A 284 2.51 27.90 17.44
CA PHE A 284 1.63 27.14 16.57
C PHE A 284 1.52 25.69 17.01
N GLU A 285 0.29 25.23 17.18
CA GLU A 285 -0.05 23.82 17.30
C GLU A 285 -0.85 23.40 16.06
N ALA A 286 -0.42 22.32 15.40
CA ALA A 286 -1.16 21.76 14.28
C ALA A 286 -2.51 21.19 14.73
N PRO A 287 -3.54 21.18 13.86
CA PRO A 287 -4.84 20.60 14.17
C PRO A 287 -4.71 19.19 14.77
N ARG A 288 -5.31 18.99 15.94
CA ARG A 288 -5.31 17.70 16.64
C ARG A 288 -6.23 16.66 16.01
N ALA A 289 -7.21 17.12 15.22
CA ALA A 289 -8.15 16.27 14.50
C ALA A 289 -8.42 16.82 13.09
N PHE A 290 -8.56 15.95 12.10
CA PHE A 290 -9.00 16.31 10.76
C PHE A 290 -9.74 15.16 10.05
N ASN A 291 -10.51 15.51 9.02
CA ASN A 291 -11.34 14.56 8.27
C ASN A 291 -10.88 14.45 6.82
N ILE A 292 -10.91 13.24 6.28
CA ILE A 292 -10.73 12.95 4.85
C ILE A 292 -12.04 12.37 4.34
N LYS A 293 -12.72 13.10 3.47
CA LYS A 293 -14.03 12.72 2.94
C LYS A 293 -13.97 12.43 1.46
N PHE A 294 -14.42 11.25 1.08
CA PHE A 294 -14.61 10.88 -0.31
C PHE A 294 -16.03 11.24 -0.74
N ASN A 295 -16.13 12.22 -1.63
CA ASN A 295 -17.41 12.69 -2.14
C ASN A 295 -17.65 12.13 -3.54
N GLU A 296 -18.90 11.78 -3.84
CA GLU A 296 -19.32 11.32 -5.16
C GLU A 296 -19.36 12.49 -6.16
N THR A 297 -18.19 12.83 -6.70
CA THR A 297 -17.99 13.90 -7.69
C THR A 297 -16.89 13.52 -8.67
N ASN A 298 -16.89 14.18 -9.83
CA ASN A 298 -15.80 14.14 -10.80
C ASN A 298 -15.03 15.47 -10.88
N ASP A 299 -15.32 16.42 -10.00
CA ASP A 299 -14.74 17.76 -10.02
C ASP A 299 -13.38 17.78 -9.31
N GLY A 300 -12.31 18.01 -10.07
CA GLY A 300 -10.96 18.14 -9.53
C GLY A 300 -10.38 16.83 -8.99
N VAL A 301 -9.38 16.96 -8.11
CA VAL A 301 -8.60 15.86 -7.53
C VAL A 301 -8.95 15.70 -6.05
N ALA A 302 -8.50 16.64 -5.25
CA ALA A 302 -8.87 16.83 -3.85
C ALA A 302 -8.74 18.33 -3.54
N TYR A 303 -9.26 18.76 -2.39
CA TYR A 303 -8.99 20.08 -1.83
C TYR A 303 -9.17 20.08 -0.32
N CYS A 304 -8.39 20.90 0.38
CA CYS A 304 -8.51 21.12 1.82
C CYS A 304 -9.29 22.40 2.14
N SER A 305 -10.21 22.31 3.10
CA SER A 305 -10.92 23.44 3.69
C SER A 305 -10.88 23.36 5.21
N GLY A 306 -10.02 24.17 5.83
CA GLY A 306 -9.83 24.14 7.28
C GLY A 306 -9.14 22.83 7.71
N THR A 307 -9.90 21.92 8.31
CA THR A 307 -9.46 20.59 8.76
C THR A 307 -10.23 19.47 8.04
N GLU A 308 -10.80 19.76 6.88
CA GLU A 308 -11.50 18.77 6.06
C GLU A 308 -10.87 18.70 4.67
N ILE A 309 -10.36 17.51 4.34
CA ILE A 309 -9.86 17.15 3.02
C ILE A 309 -11.02 16.52 2.25
N ASN A 310 -11.36 17.08 1.10
CA ASN A 310 -12.43 16.61 0.25
C ASN A 310 -11.84 15.96 -1.01
N CYS A 311 -12.03 14.65 -1.17
CA CYS A 311 -11.53 13.84 -2.26
C CYS A 311 -12.61 13.59 -3.32
N SER A 312 -12.26 13.78 -4.59
CA SER A 312 -13.15 13.51 -5.74
C SER A 312 -13.13 12.02 -6.11
N SER A 313 -14.18 11.28 -5.75
CA SER A 313 -14.23 9.82 -5.92
C SER A 313 -13.99 9.38 -7.36
N GLY A 314 -14.55 10.12 -8.32
CA GLY A 314 -14.37 9.85 -9.75
C GLY A 314 -12.91 9.88 -10.17
N TRP A 315 -12.14 10.87 -9.69
CA TRP A 315 -10.72 10.94 -9.96
C TRP A 315 -9.94 9.85 -9.22
N PHE A 316 -10.26 9.61 -7.94
CA PHE A 316 -9.57 8.60 -7.12
C PHE A 316 -9.72 7.19 -7.66
N ARG A 317 -10.90 6.78 -8.12
CA ARG A 317 -11.14 5.47 -8.78
C ARG A 317 -10.16 5.18 -9.93
N ARG A 318 -9.67 6.24 -10.61
CA ARG A 318 -8.72 6.13 -11.72
C ARG A 318 -7.25 6.22 -11.28
N ASN A 319 -6.99 6.59 -10.02
CA ASN A 319 -5.66 6.94 -9.53
C ASN A 319 -5.25 6.24 -8.22
N LEU A 320 -5.98 5.20 -7.80
CA LEU A 320 -5.69 4.43 -6.57
C LEU A 320 -4.26 3.87 -6.52
N GLN A 321 -3.72 3.48 -7.68
CA GLN A 321 -2.36 2.94 -7.84
C GLN A 321 -1.35 3.99 -8.36
N GLY A 322 -1.82 5.22 -8.59
CA GLY A 322 -1.00 6.34 -9.05
C GLY A 322 -0.98 7.42 -7.99
N GLU A 323 -1.45 8.60 -8.36
CA GLU A 323 -1.34 9.82 -7.57
C GLU A 323 -2.29 9.91 -6.36
N GLY A 324 -3.14 8.91 -6.12
CA GLY A 324 -4.18 8.95 -5.07
C GLY A 324 -3.64 9.15 -3.65
N LYS A 325 -2.59 8.43 -3.25
CA LYS A 325 -2.01 8.60 -1.91
C LYS A 325 -1.28 9.93 -1.79
N GLY A 326 -0.47 10.26 -2.80
CA GLY A 326 0.29 11.52 -2.84
C GLY A 326 -0.61 12.76 -2.85
N SER A 327 -1.78 12.73 -3.50
CA SER A 327 -2.70 13.86 -3.47
C SER A 327 -3.26 14.11 -2.07
N VAL A 328 -3.56 13.06 -1.29
CA VAL A 328 -3.95 13.25 0.12
C VAL A 328 -2.79 13.77 0.97
N VAL A 329 -1.56 13.33 0.71
CA VAL A 329 -0.36 13.90 1.36
C VAL A 329 -0.22 15.40 1.08
N HIS A 330 -0.45 15.83 -0.16
CA HIS A 330 -0.51 17.25 -0.52
C HIS A 330 -1.57 18.00 0.31
N GLU A 331 -2.79 17.46 0.41
CA GLU A 331 -3.85 18.11 1.19
C GLU A 331 -3.58 18.11 2.71
N MET A 332 -2.91 17.09 3.25
CA MET A 332 -2.47 17.08 4.66
C MET A 332 -1.52 18.23 4.98
N VAL A 333 -0.67 18.64 4.02
CA VAL A 333 0.16 19.83 4.17
C VAL A 333 -0.72 21.07 4.31
N HIS A 334 -1.79 21.21 3.52
CA HIS A 334 -2.74 22.32 3.69
C HIS A 334 -3.45 22.31 5.05
N VAL A 335 -3.76 21.14 5.62
CA VAL A 335 -4.27 21.03 7.00
C VAL A 335 -3.27 21.64 8.00
N VAL A 336 -1.98 21.43 7.82
CA VAL A 336 -0.92 21.96 8.71
C VAL A 336 -0.57 23.43 8.43
N GLN A 337 -0.72 23.88 7.19
CA GLN A 337 -0.43 25.27 6.81
C GLN A 337 -1.30 26.25 7.59
N GLN A 338 -2.63 25.99 7.69
CA GLN A 338 -3.60 26.88 8.35
C GLN A 338 -3.42 28.36 7.94
N TYR A 339 -3.04 28.61 6.68
CA TYR A 339 -2.84 29.96 6.19
C TYR A 339 -4.15 30.74 6.26
N ARG A 340 -4.05 32.02 6.62
CA ARG A 340 -5.22 32.89 6.73
C ARG A 340 -5.86 33.05 5.35
N GLY A 341 -6.96 32.34 5.12
CA GLY A 341 -7.62 32.26 3.82
C GLY A 341 -8.07 33.61 3.26
N ARG A 342 -8.30 33.65 1.94
CA ARG A 342 -8.66 34.85 1.15
C ARG A 342 -9.94 35.57 1.60
N ARG A 343 -10.78 34.97 2.46
CA ARG A 343 -12.03 35.56 2.94
C ARG A 343 -11.77 36.60 4.04
N ARG A 344 -11.72 37.87 3.62
CA ARG A 344 -11.80 39.11 4.43
C ARG A 344 -13.07 39.24 5.30
N SER A 345 -13.83 38.18 5.57
CA SER A 345 -15.11 38.27 6.30
C SER A 345 -15.04 37.84 7.77
N ARG A 346 -13.86 37.56 8.33
CA ARG A 346 -13.72 37.49 9.78
C ARG A 346 -13.66 38.92 10.32
N ARG A 347 -14.54 39.23 11.29
CA ARG A 347 -14.61 40.52 12.00
C ARG A 347 -13.27 40.91 12.66
N ASP A 348 -12.36 39.94 12.77
CA ASP A 348 -11.06 40.02 13.44
C ASP A 348 -9.86 39.88 12.48
N ALA A 349 -10.07 39.98 11.15
CA ALA A 349 -8.97 39.94 10.19
C ALA A 349 -8.11 41.21 10.31
N ASP A 350 -6.84 41.06 10.68
CA ASP A 350 -5.88 42.17 10.66
C ASP A 350 -5.76 42.72 9.23
N PRO A 351 -6.17 43.98 8.98
CA PRO A 351 -6.11 44.59 7.65
C PRO A 351 -4.67 44.73 7.12
N ARG A 352 -3.65 44.56 7.96
CA ARG A 352 -2.22 44.60 7.58
C ARG A 352 -1.65 43.25 7.17
N ALA A 353 -2.37 42.14 7.37
CA ALA A 353 -1.87 40.81 7.05
C ALA A 353 -1.65 40.67 5.52
N MET A 354 -0.46 40.25 5.14
CA MET A 354 -0.08 40.01 3.75
C MET A 354 -0.79 38.77 3.21
N ARG A 355 -1.20 38.84 1.94
CA ARG A 355 -1.83 37.71 1.26
C ARG A 355 -0.79 36.63 0.93
N THR A 356 -1.09 35.39 1.30
CA THR A 356 -0.30 34.21 0.93
C THR A 356 -0.15 34.10 -0.60
N PRO A 357 1.09 34.06 -1.13
CA PRO A 357 1.33 33.76 -2.54
C PRO A 357 0.90 32.32 -2.87
N ILE A 358 0.11 32.15 -3.93
CA ILE A 358 -0.44 30.84 -4.32
C ILE A 358 0.68 29.84 -4.61
N TRP A 359 1.78 30.28 -5.22
CA TRP A 359 2.87 29.38 -5.58
C TRP A 359 3.58 28.76 -4.37
N LEU A 360 3.61 29.46 -3.23
CA LEU A 360 4.10 28.92 -1.96
C LEU A 360 3.06 28.06 -1.26
N GLN A 361 1.79 28.48 -1.35
CA GLN A 361 0.68 27.70 -0.84
C GLN A 361 0.65 26.30 -1.45
N GLU A 362 0.76 26.20 -2.78
CA GLU A 362 0.71 24.93 -3.54
C GLU A 362 2.08 24.27 -3.72
N GLY A 363 3.15 25.05 -3.77
CA GLY A 363 4.51 24.54 -4.02
C GLY A 363 5.12 23.83 -2.82
N ILE A 364 4.86 24.27 -1.59
CA ILE A 364 5.35 23.58 -0.38
C ILE A 364 4.72 22.17 -0.25
N PRO A 365 3.39 21.99 -0.41
CA PRO A 365 2.75 20.68 -0.46
C PRO A 365 3.35 19.76 -1.53
N ASP A 366 3.53 20.27 -2.76
CA ASP A 366 4.12 19.48 -3.83
C ASP A 366 5.61 19.20 -3.61
N PHE A 367 6.35 20.07 -2.91
CA PHE A 367 7.73 19.78 -2.51
C PHE A 367 7.77 18.58 -1.57
N ILE A 368 6.98 18.63 -0.49
CA ILE A 368 6.90 17.54 0.49
C ILE A 368 6.45 16.25 -0.21
N ARG A 369 5.40 16.32 -1.04
CA ARG A 369 4.89 15.17 -1.77
C ARG A 369 5.96 14.59 -2.71
N TRP A 370 6.43 15.36 -3.68
CA TRP A 370 7.18 14.83 -4.81
C TRP A 370 8.66 14.59 -4.52
N PHE A 371 9.23 15.22 -3.50
CA PHE A 371 10.65 15.04 -3.16
C PHE A 371 10.87 14.30 -1.85
N LEU A 372 9.94 14.34 -0.90
CA LEU A 372 10.11 13.66 0.39
C LEU A 372 9.27 12.40 0.51
N TYR A 373 7.98 12.45 0.18
CA TYR A 373 7.07 11.30 0.28
C TYR A 373 7.24 10.29 -0.85
N GLU A 374 7.16 10.74 -2.10
CA GLU A 374 7.20 9.87 -3.28
C GLU A 374 8.25 10.27 -4.33
N PRO A 375 9.53 10.48 -3.96
CA PRO A 375 10.59 10.86 -4.91
C PRO A 375 10.78 9.89 -6.07
N GLN A 376 10.51 8.60 -5.84
CA GLN A 376 10.56 7.56 -6.87
C GLN A 376 9.60 7.80 -8.05
N SER A 377 8.52 8.56 -7.84
CA SER A 377 7.54 8.88 -8.88
C SER A 377 8.06 9.93 -9.87
N ARG A 378 9.05 10.75 -9.46
CA ARG A 378 9.65 11.80 -10.28
C ARG A 378 8.64 12.84 -10.79
N GLY A 379 7.51 13.00 -10.08
CA GLY A 379 6.37 13.77 -10.58
C GLY A 379 6.59 15.28 -10.71
N ALA A 380 7.61 15.83 -10.04
CA ALA A 380 7.99 17.24 -10.10
C ALA A 380 9.33 17.49 -10.80
N GLU A 381 9.82 16.56 -11.64
CA GLU A 381 11.04 16.80 -12.41
C GLU A 381 10.83 17.85 -13.52
N ILE A 382 11.80 18.76 -13.62
CA ILE A 382 11.93 19.65 -14.76
C ILE A 382 12.69 18.92 -15.86
N ASN A 383 12.11 18.92 -17.06
CA ASN A 383 12.62 18.28 -18.26
C ASN A 383 12.71 19.31 -19.41
N PRO A 384 13.39 19.00 -20.52
CA PRO A 384 13.59 19.97 -21.60
C PRO A 384 12.28 20.55 -22.17
N ARG A 385 11.15 19.82 -22.09
CA ARG A 385 9.87 20.28 -22.65
C ARG A 385 9.20 21.35 -21.80
N ASN A 386 9.39 21.33 -20.47
CA ASN A 386 8.75 22.30 -19.57
C ASN A 386 9.72 23.39 -19.08
N LEU A 387 11.04 23.23 -19.27
CA LEU A 387 12.06 24.18 -18.82
C LEU A 387 11.91 25.57 -19.44
N GLU A 388 11.58 25.68 -20.73
CA GLU A 388 11.45 26.98 -21.42
C GLU A 388 10.49 27.93 -20.70
N ASN A 389 9.39 27.37 -20.18
CA ASN A 389 8.32 28.08 -19.50
C ASN A 389 8.38 27.95 -17.97
N ALA A 390 9.41 27.29 -17.43
CA ALA A 390 9.57 27.09 -16.00
C ALA A 390 9.86 28.42 -15.30
N ARG A 391 9.08 28.71 -14.27
CA ARG A 391 9.25 29.87 -13.38
C ARG A 391 9.08 29.40 -11.95
N TYR A 392 9.85 30.00 -11.04
CA TYR A 392 9.81 29.62 -9.63
C TYR A 392 8.40 29.75 -9.02
N ASP A 393 7.58 30.68 -9.54
CA ASP A 393 6.22 30.98 -9.10
C ASP A 393 5.12 30.32 -9.96
N ALA A 394 5.46 29.30 -10.76
CA ALA A 394 4.50 28.61 -11.64
C ALA A 394 3.55 27.62 -10.91
N ASN A 395 3.52 27.66 -9.57
CA ASN A 395 2.75 26.80 -8.67
C ASN A 395 3.11 25.31 -8.76
N TYR A 396 2.57 24.52 -7.81
CA TYR A 396 2.61 23.05 -7.82
C TYR A 396 4.03 22.50 -8.11
N ARG A 397 4.13 21.46 -8.93
CA ARG A 397 5.34 20.75 -9.37
C ARG A 397 6.51 21.64 -9.77
N ILE A 398 6.28 22.73 -10.50
CA ILE A 398 7.38 23.60 -10.96
C ILE A 398 7.95 24.39 -9.77
N SER A 399 7.07 24.99 -8.97
CA SER A 399 7.49 25.66 -7.73
C SER A 399 8.11 24.69 -6.72
N ALA A 400 7.60 23.46 -6.64
CA ALA A 400 8.16 22.42 -5.80
C ALA A 400 9.59 22.04 -6.20
N ASN A 401 9.88 21.98 -7.50
CA ASN A 401 11.23 21.74 -7.99
C ASN A 401 12.19 22.88 -7.61
N PHE A 402 11.74 24.13 -7.76
CA PHE A 402 12.51 25.28 -7.28
C PHE A 402 12.74 25.23 -5.77
N ILE A 403 11.71 24.91 -4.97
CA ILE A 403 11.84 24.75 -3.52
C ILE A 403 12.85 23.64 -3.18
N ASN A 404 12.81 22.51 -3.88
CA ASN A 404 13.80 21.43 -3.73
C ASN A 404 15.22 21.92 -3.99
N TRP A 405 15.42 22.68 -5.07
CA TRP A 405 16.71 23.29 -5.39
C TRP A 405 17.18 24.26 -4.29
N VAL A 406 16.28 25.10 -3.76
CA VAL A 406 16.58 26.00 -2.64
C VAL A 406 17.04 25.22 -1.42
N VAL A 407 16.33 24.16 -1.03
CA VAL A 407 16.68 23.35 0.14
C VAL A 407 18.05 22.70 -0.03
N ARG A 408 18.40 22.25 -1.23
CA ARG A 408 19.72 21.65 -1.53
C ARG A 408 20.87 22.64 -1.46
N HIS A 409 20.64 23.90 -1.83
CA HIS A 409 21.69 24.93 -1.93
C HIS A 409 21.79 25.82 -0.70
N HIS A 410 20.76 25.81 0.14
CA HIS A 410 20.68 26.56 1.37
C HIS A 410 20.34 25.60 2.52
N ASP A 411 19.13 25.67 3.05
CA ASP A 411 18.68 24.82 4.16
C ASP A 411 17.15 24.70 4.14
N PHE A 412 16.63 23.59 4.68
CA PHE A 412 15.22 23.38 4.91
C PHE A 412 14.63 24.36 5.93
N ASP A 413 15.44 24.87 6.86
CA ASP A 413 15.05 25.91 7.83
C ASP A 413 14.42 27.15 7.18
N LEU A 414 14.82 27.49 5.95
CA LEU A 414 14.22 28.59 5.20
C LEU A 414 12.74 28.31 4.88
N ILE A 415 12.40 27.07 4.51
CA ILE A 415 11.01 26.68 4.20
C ILE A 415 10.16 26.69 5.47
N GLN A 416 10.72 26.29 6.60
CA GLN A 416 10.04 26.38 7.90
C GLN A 416 9.73 27.84 8.27
N LYS A 417 10.71 28.74 8.13
CA LYS A 417 10.54 30.19 8.37
C LYS A 417 9.51 30.80 7.43
N ILE A 418 9.58 30.49 6.13
CA ILE A 418 8.60 30.96 5.15
C ILE A 418 7.19 30.49 5.53
N ASN A 419 7.02 29.20 5.85
CA ASN A 419 5.74 28.66 6.27
C ASN A 419 5.19 29.36 7.53
N HIS A 420 6.05 29.61 8.53
CA HIS A 420 5.67 30.37 9.73
C HIS A 420 5.19 31.79 9.38
N GLU A 421 5.95 32.54 8.59
CA GLU A 421 5.60 33.91 8.19
C GLU A 421 4.32 33.97 7.33
N LEU A 422 4.10 32.98 6.47
CA LEU A 422 2.86 32.84 5.69
C LEU A 422 1.65 32.59 6.59
N ARG A 423 1.80 31.74 7.62
CA ARG A 423 0.75 31.45 8.61
C ARG A 423 0.43 32.67 9.48
N SER A 424 1.45 33.40 9.90
CA SER A 424 1.33 34.63 10.69
C SER A 424 0.81 35.82 9.88
N GLY A 425 0.85 35.76 8.55
CA GLY A 425 0.44 36.85 7.67
C GLY A 425 1.48 37.96 7.53
N ASN A 426 2.73 37.67 7.86
CA ASN A 426 3.84 38.61 7.90
C ASN A 426 4.85 38.40 6.76
N TYR A 427 4.63 37.37 5.92
CA TYR A 427 5.50 37.06 4.80
C TYR A 427 5.73 38.26 3.86
N THR A 428 7.00 38.53 3.58
CA THR A 428 7.45 39.47 2.56
C THR A 428 8.55 38.83 1.72
N GLY A 429 8.71 39.29 0.47
CA GLY A 429 9.79 38.81 -0.40
C GLY A 429 11.20 39.06 0.17
N ASP A 430 11.34 40.02 1.09
CA ASP A 430 12.60 40.35 1.75
C ASP A 430 13.12 39.20 2.63
N LEU A 431 12.25 38.28 3.05
CA LEU A 431 12.66 37.09 3.82
C LEU A 431 13.68 36.23 3.07
N TRP A 432 13.55 36.13 1.74
CA TRP A 432 14.52 35.44 0.89
C TRP A 432 15.88 36.11 0.98
N LYS A 433 15.93 37.42 0.74
CA LYS A 433 17.17 38.19 0.73
C LYS A 433 17.86 38.23 2.08
N THR A 434 17.09 38.36 3.15
CA THR A 434 17.63 38.37 4.52
C THR A 434 18.22 37.02 4.94
N THR A 435 17.68 35.91 4.42
CA THR A 435 18.13 34.56 4.79
C THR A 435 19.22 34.03 3.85
N THR A 436 19.15 34.30 2.54
CA THR A 436 20.06 33.74 1.53
C THR A 436 21.05 34.76 0.97
N GLY A 437 20.85 36.05 1.23
CA GLY A 437 21.56 37.15 0.59
C GLY A 437 21.02 37.55 -0.79
N LYS A 438 20.05 36.81 -1.36
CA LYS A 438 19.51 37.00 -2.71
C LYS A 438 17.98 37.10 -2.71
N THR A 439 17.42 37.89 -3.62
CA THR A 439 15.96 37.90 -3.81
C THR A 439 15.46 36.58 -4.39
N VAL A 440 14.17 36.30 -4.26
CA VAL A 440 13.58 35.07 -4.83
C VAL A 440 13.70 35.04 -6.36
N GLU A 441 13.70 36.21 -7.02
CA GLU A 441 13.92 36.32 -8.46
C GLU A 441 15.35 35.95 -8.86
N GLU A 442 16.35 36.38 -8.09
CA GLU A 442 17.75 36.02 -8.30
C GLU A 442 17.96 34.51 -8.10
N LEU A 443 17.40 33.94 -7.04
CA LEU A 443 17.41 32.49 -6.80
C LEU A 443 16.71 31.72 -7.91
N GLY A 444 15.55 32.20 -8.37
CA GLY A 444 14.80 31.60 -9.47
C GLY A 444 15.59 31.61 -10.79
N ALA A 445 16.36 32.66 -11.05
CA ALA A 445 17.24 32.76 -12.21
C ALA A 445 18.43 31.78 -12.12
N GLU A 446 18.99 31.61 -10.93
CA GLU A 446 20.08 30.64 -10.68
C GLU A 446 19.62 29.20 -10.86
N TRP A 447 18.50 28.83 -10.23
CA TRP A 447 17.86 27.53 -10.42
C TRP A 447 17.62 27.24 -11.90
N ARG A 448 17.03 28.20 -12.64
CA ARG A 448 16.78 28.03 -14.06
C ARG A 448 18.08 27.83 -14.86
N THR A 449 19.11 28.60 -14.54
CA THR A 449 20.42 28.48 -15.20
C THR A 449 21.06 27.12 -14.94
N GLU A 450 20.97 26.60 -13.72
CA GLU A 450 21.43 25.24 -13.38
C GLU A 450 20.67 24.19 -14.19
N MET A 451 19.35 24.30 -14.26
CA MET A 451 18.52 23.39 -15.05
C MET A 451 18.87 23.43 -16.54
N GLU A 452 19.09 24.62 -17.11
CA GLU A 452 19.51 24.78 -18.51
C GLU A 452 20.89 24.17 -18.78
N ASN A 453 21.83 24.34 -17.85
CA ASN A 453 23.15 23.73 -17.94
C ASN A 453 23.07 22.20 -17.82
N ALA A 454 22.24 21.69 -16.91
CA ALA A 454 22.03 20.26 -16.72
C ALA A 454 21.40 19.61 -17.97
N VAL A 455 20.43 20.27 -18.62
CA VAL A 455 19.88 19.82 -19.91
C VAL A 455 20.96 19.74 -20.99
N LYS A 456 21.85 20.75 -21.08
CA LYS A 456 22.95 20.76 -22.05
C LYS A 456 24.00 19.68 -21.77
N ALA A 457 24.27 19.40 -20.50
CA ALA A 457 25.26 18.41 -20.07
C ALA A 457 24.78 16.95 -20.25
N GLY A 458 23.47 16.74 -20.28
CA GLY A 458 22.85 15.47 -20.67
C GLY A 458 22.02 14.81 -19.56
N PRO A 459 21.50 13.59 -19.81
CA PRO A 459 20.50 12.97 -18.93
C PRO A 459 20.97 12.69 -17.50
N ALA A 460 22.25 12.41 -17.29
CA ALA A 460 22.82 12.17 -15.96
C ALA A 460 22.78 13.44 -15.11
N GLU A 461 23.22 14.56 -15.69
CA GLU A 461 23.30 15.84 -14.98
C GLU A 461 21.92 16.44 -14.78
N LEU A 462 21.01 16.26 -15.73
CA LEU A 462 19.60 16.59 -15.54
C LEU A 462 18.96 15.78 -14.40
N ARG A 463 19.34 14.51 -14.25
CA ARG A 463 18.88 13.68 -13.13
C ARG A 463 19.45 14.20 -11.82
N ALA A 464 20.74 14.50 -11.77
CA ALA A 464 21.40 15.06 -10.59
C ALA A 464 20.79 16.41 -10.17
N ALA A 465 20.44 17.29 -11.11
CA ALA A 465 19.78 18.57 -10.83
C ALA A 465 18.36 18.40 -10.25
N ASN A 466 17.69 17.30 -10.59
CA ASN A 466 16.36 16.97 -10.07
C ASN A 466 16.38 16.06 -8.82
N GLU A 467 17.54 15.65 -8.32
CA GLU A 467 17.59 14.77 -7.15
C GLU A 467 16.89 15.40 -5.93
N PRO A 468 16.18 14.59 -5.13
CA PRO A 468 15.57 15.05 -3.91
C PRO A 468 16.56 15.62 -2.90
N ALA A 469 16.16 16.71 -2.24
CA ALA A 469 16.84 17.22 -1.07
C ALA A 469 16.89 16.13 0.01
N ARG A 470 18.06 16.00 0.65
CA ARG A 470 18.19 15.19 1.86
C ARG A 470 17.90 16.10 3.04
N LEU A 471 16.81 15.84 3.75
CA LEU A 471 16.59 16.49 5.03
C LEU A 471 17.64 16.01 6.04
N PRO A 472 18.12 16.89 6.94
CA PRO A 472 19.09 16.54 7.97
C PRO A 472 18.59 15.49 8.97
#